data_AF-E4Y2X8-F1
#
_entry.id   AF-E4Y2X8-F1
#
_cell.length_a   1.000
_cell.length_b   1.000
_cell.length_c   1.000
_cell.angle_alpha   90.00
_cell.angle_beta   90.00
_cell.angle_gamma   90.00
#
_symmetry.space_group_name_H-M   'P 1'
#
loop_
_entity.id
_entity.type
_entity.pdbx_description
1 polymer ?
#
loop_
_entity_poly.entity_id
_entity_poly.type
_entity_poly.pdbx_seq_one_letter_code
_entity_poly.pdbx_strand_id
1 'polypeptide(L)'
;MKKEYSTKPYSFWLNQQMITARWFGEKIGKMFDITNHCFRKALLRTANWSRDGPFIPAPLHMLWPNKHLDNFESAIIEGKSYYREHNERVKKIVPKDRLLIWNVKDGWEPLCKFLNKDIPKIPIPHVNKTGSDDTFMAEFIHGRDEFKREIKSAMTKNLGIFTAKVLLFSTAVGATIWYCKSYQQ
;
A
#
# COMPACT_ATOMS: atom_id res chain seq x y z
N MET A 1 1.06 -11.41 29.97
CA MET A 1 1.24 -12.47 28.95
C MET A 1 1.18 -11.83 27.57
N LYS A 2 2.32 -11.73 26.86
CA LYS A 2 2.36 -11.23 25.49
C LYS A 2 1.76 -12.31 24.58
N LYS A 3 0.67 -12.03 23.88
CA LYS A 3 0.14 -12.93 22.85
C LYS A 3 1.16 -12.96 21.71
N GLU A 4 1.79 -14.10 21.51
CA GLU A 4 2.70 -14.38 20.41
C GLU A 4 1.86 -14.54 19.14
N TYR A 5 1.63 -13.45 18.41
CA TYR A 5 0.89 -13.49 17.16
C TYR A 5 1.81 -14.03 16.05
N SER A 6 1.53 -15.26 15.65
CA SER A 6 2.25 -16.02 14.63
C SER A 6 2.38 -15.22 13.31
N THR A 7 3.60 -14.82 12.96
CA THR A 7 3.96 -14.25 11.66
C THR A 7 3.86 -15.33 10.58
N LYS A 8 2.69 -15.50 9.95
CA LYS A 8 2.53 -16.51 8.89
C LYS A 8 2.62 -15.89 7.49
N PRO A 9 3.72 -16.16 6.73
CA PRO A 9 3.89 -15.71 5.35
C PRO A 9 2.91 -16.35 4.34
N TYR A 10 2.18 -17.39 4.75
CA TYR A 10 1.25 -18.14 3.88
C TYR A 10 0.00 -17.36 3.48
N SER A 11 -0.52 -16.48 4.34
CA SER A 11 -1.70 -15.65 4.01
C SER A 11 -1.39 -14.66 2.90
N PHE A 12 -0.14 -14.19 2.84
CA PHE A 12 0.30 -13.24 1.82
C PHE A 12 0.45 -13.91 0.44
N TRP A 13 1.13 -15.06 0.38
CA TRP A 13 1.28 -15.81 -0.86
C TRP A 13 -0.07 -16.15 -1.49
N LEU A 14 -1.02 -16.63 -0.68
CA LEU A 14 -2.37 -16.95 -1.16
C LEU A 14 -3.08 -15.69 -1.68
N ASN A 15 -3.01 -14.57 -0.97
CA ASN A 15 -3.60 -13.32 -1.44
C ASN A 15 -3.02 -12.86 -2.78
N GLN A 16 -1.69 -12.97 -2.96
CA GLN A 16 -1.04 -12.61 -4.21
C GLN A 16 -1.53 -13.49 -5.37
N GLN A 17 -1.64 -14.81 -5.17
CA GLN A 17 -2.18 -15.72 -6.17
C GLN A 17 -3.64 -15.41 -6.52
N MET A 18 -4.43 -15.03 -5.52
CA MET A 18 -5.84 -14.67 -5.71
C MET A 18 -5.97 -13.37 -6.52
N ILE A 19 -5.13 -12.37 -6.24
CA ILE A 19 -5.09 -11.09 -6.98
C ILE A 19 -4.69 -11.32 -8.44
N THR A 20 -3.61 -12.08 -8.69
CA THR A 20 -3.16 -12.37 -10.06
C THR A 20 -4.19 -13.18 -10.84
N ALA A 21 -4.88 -14.11 -10.16
CA ALA A 21 -6.00 -14.87 -10.70
C ALA A 21 -7.33 -14.09 -10.77
N ARG A 22 -7.32 -12.77 -10.52
CA ARG A 22 -8.49 -11.86 -10.62
C ARG A 22 -9.66 -12.20 -9.70
N TRP A 23 -9.41 -12.87 -8.57
CA TRP A 23 -10.45 -13.22 -7.61
C TRP A 23 -11.18 -12.01 -7.03
N PHE A 24 -10.47 -10.90 -6.84
CA PHE A 24 -11.01 -9.65 -6.30
C PHE A 24 -11.50 -8.68 -7.39
N GLY A 25 -11.62 -9.15 -8.63
CA GLY A 25 -12.07 -8.36 -9.76
C GLY A 25 -10.95 -7.70 -10.57
N GLU A 26 -11.34 -7.18 -11.74
CA GLU A 26 -10.40 -6.72 -12.76
C GLU A 26 -9.64 -5.45 -12.36
N LYS A 27 -10.30 -4.53 -11.64
CA LYS A 27 -9.68 -3.29 -11.16
C LYS A 27 -8.53 -3.57 -10.18
N ILE A 28 -8.73 -4.46 -9.21
CA ILE A 28 -7.68 -4.88 -8.27
C ILE A 28 -6.51 -5.55 -9.00
N GLY A 29 -6.82 -6.43 -9.96
CA GLY A 29 -5.78 -7.08 -10.77
C GLY A 29 -4.95 -6.07 -11.57
N LYS A 30 -5.60 -5.12 -12.25
CA LYS A 30 -4.91 -4.06 -13.02
C LYS A 30 -4.11 -3.13 -12.12
N MET A 31 -4.64 -2.76 -10.95
CA MET A 31 -3.89 -2.00 -9.95
C MET A 31 -2.61 -2.74 -9.59
N PHE A 32 -2.71 -4.04 -9.27
CA PHE A 32 -1.56 -4.87 -8.95
C PHE A 32 -0.57 -4.98 -10.11
N ASP A 33 -1.02 -5.11 -11.36
CA ASP A 33 -0.15 -5.12 -12.55
C ASP A 33 0.59 -3.80 -12.73
N ILE A 34 -0.11 -2.67 -12.62
CA ILE A 34 0.46 -1.33 -12.74
C ILE A 34 1.49 -1.13 -11.64
N THR A 35 1.15 -1.47 -10.40
CA THR A 35 2.05 -1.44 -9.26
C THR A 35 3.30 -2.28 -9.54
N ASN A 36 3.16 -3.53 -10.00
CA ASN A 36 4.28 -4.38 -10.38
C ASN A 36 5.10 -3.80 -11.53
N HIS A 37 4.46 -3.20 -12.54
CA HIS A 37 5.11 -2.59 -13.69
C HIS A 37 5.95 -1.38 -13.27
N CYS A 38 5.36 -0.48 -12.49
CA CYS A 38 6.02 0.67 -11.87
C CYS A 38 7.21 0.21 -11.02
N PHE A 39 7.04 -0.81 -10.16
CA PHE A 39 8.15 -1.30 -9.35
C PHE A 39 9.23 -2.04 -10.13
N ARG A 40 8.89 -2.67 -11.25
CA ARG A 40 9.88 -3.27 -12.16
C ARG A 40 10.65 -2.23 -12.98
N LYS A 41 10.01 -1.13 -13.38
CA LYS A 41 10.59 -0.16 -14.33
C LYS A 41 11.14 1.10 -13.69
N ALA A 42 10.45 1.68 -12.72
CA ALA A 42 10.78 2.96 -12.15
C ALA A 42 9.91 3.24 -10.93
N LEU A 43 10.44 3.02 -9.74
CA LEU A 43 10.13 3.88 -8.60
C LEU A 43 11.22 3.70 -7.53
N LEU A 44 12.28 4.47 -7.76
CA LEU A 44 13.38 4.80 -6.85
C LEU A 44 14.49 3.76 -6.67
N ARG A 45 15.57 4.07 -7.40
CA ARG A 45 16.98 3.93 -7.05
C ARG A 45 17.34 4.63 -5.72
N THR A 46 16.51 4.52 -4.68
CA THR A 46 16.89 4.80 -3.29
C THR A 46 17.42 3.52 -2.67
N ALA A 47 18.55 3.07 -3.21
CA ALA A 47 19.52 2.30 -2.46
C ALA A 47 20.02 3.17 -1.30
N ASN A 48 19.21 3.33 -0.24
CA ASN A 48 19.70 3.65 1.10
C ASN A 48 18.66 3.58 2.24
N TRP A 49 17.41 3.17 2.01
CA TRP A 49 16.42 3.04 3.10
C TRP A 49 16.37 1.65 3.74
N SER A 50 17.51 0.98 3.75
CA SER A 50 17.81 -0.10 4.69
C SER A 50 19.32 -0.33 4.65
N ARG A 51 20.04 0.34 5.55
CA ARG A 51 21.49 0.12 5.70
C ARG A 51 21.82 -1.36 6.00
N ASP A 52 20.81 -2.17 6.37
CA ASP A 52 20.94 -3.60 6.69
C ASP A 52 19.73 -4.49 6.25
N GLY A 53 18.99 -4.18 5.18
CA GLY A 53 17.77 -4.93 4.78
C GLY A 53 17.76 -5.43 3.33
N PRO A 54 17.18 -6.62 3.05
CA PRO A 54 17.14 -7.20 1.69
C PRO A 54 16.22 -6.39 0.75
N PHE A 55 16.50 -6.44 -0.55
CA PHE A 55 15.71 -5.80 -1.61
C PHE A 55 14.24 -6.26 -1.56
N ILE A 56 13.32 -5.35 -1.23
CA ILE A 56 11.89 -5.62 -1.16
C ILE A 56 11.21 -4.97 -2.39
N PRO A 57 10.79 -5.74 -3.43
CA PRO A 57 10.08 -5.17 -4.58
C PRO A 57 8.78 -4.57 -4.09
N ALA A 58 8.38 -3.41 -4.60
CA ALA A 58 7.50 -2.58 -3.80
C ALA A 58 5.98 -2.87 -3.79
N PRO A 59 5.42 -3.94 -4.40
CA PRO A 59 4.19 -4.54 -3.86
C PRO A 59 4.38 -5.00 -2.40
N LEU A 60 5.61 -5.32 -1.99
CA LEU A 60 5.97 -5.61 -0.61
C LEU A 60 6.31 -4.36 0.23
N HIS A 61 6.37 -3.15 -0.36
CA HIS A 61 6.46 -1.92 0.44
C HIS A 61 5.10 -1.58 1.08
N MET A 62 4.01 -2.00 0.43
CA MET A 62 2.67 -2.07 1.03
C MET A 62 2.53 -3.25 2.01
N LEU A 63 3.45 -4.22 1.96
CA LEU A 63 3.67 -5.30 2.96
C LEU A 63 4.71 -4.93 4.01
N TRP A 64 4.92 -3.64 4.18
CA TRP A 64 5.51 -3.12 5.38
C TRP A 64 4.40 -2.53 6.28
N PRO A 65 3.40 -3.32 6.76
CA PRO A 65 3.19 -3.32 8.19
C PRO A 65 4.48 -3.91 8.76
N ASN A 66 5.46 -3.01 8.84
CA ASN A 66 6.51 -3.11 9.80
C ASN A 66 5.85 -3.48 11.14
N LYS A 67 6.58 -4.14 12.02
CA LYS A 67 6.18 -4.56 13.38
C LYS A 67 5.52 -3.48 14.28
N HIS A 68 5.21 -2.30 13.74
CA HIS A 68 4.70 -1.08 14.32
C HIS A 68 3.25 -0.75 13.91
N LEU A 69 2.63 -1.39 12.90
CA LEU A 69 1.21 -1.15 12.57
C LEU A 69 0.21 -1.94 13.44
N ASP A 70 0.68 -2.93 14.19
CA ASP A 70 -0.14 -3.59 15.22
C ASP A 70 -0.46 -2.63 16.38
N ASN A 71 0.28 -1.52 16.48
CA ASN A 71 0.07 -0.46 17.45
C ASN A 71 0.20 0.91 16.77
N PHE A 72 -0.91 1.44 16.24
CA PHE A 72 -0.97 2.72 15.53
C PHE A 72 -0.27 3.87 16.30
N GLU A 73 -0.31 3.84 17.64
CA GLU A 73 0.43 4.79 18.49
C GLU A 73 1.96 4.69 18.32
N SER A 74 2.52 3.48 18.26
CA SER A 74 3.95 3.27 18.03
C SER A 74 4.37 3.80 16.65
N ALA A 75 3.57 3.57 15.61
CA ALA A 75 3.83 4.12 14.28
C ALA A 75 3.83 5.66 14.27
N ILE A 76 2.94 6.30 15.03
CA ILE A 76 2.91 7.77 15.16
C ILE A 76 4.16 8.27 15.92
N ILE A 77 4.52 7.62 17.02
CA ILE A 77 5.67 8.01 17.86
C ILE A 77 6.97 7.89 17.05
N GLU A 78 7.15 6.78 16.33
CA GLU A 78 8.30 6.54 15.48
C GLU A 78 8.32 7.51 14.30
N GLY A 79 7.18 7.78 13.67
CA GLY A 79 7.07 8.76 12.59
C GLY A 79 7.55 10.15 13.01
N LYS A 80 7.23 10.59 14.23
CA LYS A 80 7.75 11.85 14.80
C LYS A 80 9.27 11.81 14.99
N SER A 81 9.84 10.67 15.40
CA SER A 81 11.29 10.52 15.54
C SER A 81 11.98 10.59 14.18
N TYR A 82 11.52 9.79 13.21
CA TYR A 82 12.06 9.79 11.85
C TYR A 82 12.00 11.18 11.20
N TYR A 83 10.89 11.92 11.39
CA TYR A 83 10.76 13.29 10.93
C TYR A 83 11.85 14.22 11.50
N ARG A 84 12.07 14.15 12.83
CA ARG A 84 13.11 14.96 13.49
C ARG A 84 14.52 14.57 13.03
N GLU A 85 14.81 13.27 13.02
CA GLU A 85 16.11 12.74 12.60
C GLU A 85 16.44 13.11 11.16
N HIS A 86 15.46 13.03 10.25
CA HIS A 86 15.62 13.46 8.88
C HIS A 86 15.98 14.94 8.78
N ASN A 87 15.23 15.81 9.49
CA ASN A 87 15.47 17.25 9.50
C ASN A 87 16.87 17.59 10.05
N GLU A 88 17.29 16.97 11.15
CA GLU A 88 18.62 17.18 11.71
C GLU A 88 19.73 16.69 10.78
N ARG A 89 19.52 15.55 10.10
CA ARG A 89 20.44 15.04 9.10
C ARG A 89 20.59 16.01 7.92
N VAL A 90 19.50 16.59 7.42
CA VAL A 90 19.54 17.61 6.35
C VAL A 90 20.32 18.83 6.79
N LYS A 91 20.05 19.37 8.00
CA LYS A 91 20.79 20.52 8.57
C LYS A 91 22.29 20.25 8.73
N LYS A 92 22.68 19.01 9.00
CA LYS A 92 24.08 18.62 9.17
C LYS A 92 24.84 18.49 7.85
N ILE A 93 24.18 18.01 6.79
CA ILE A 93 24.84 17.65 5.53
C ILE A 93 24.80 18.80 4.51
N VAL A 94 23.74 19.60 4.51
CA VAL A 94 23.59 20.70 3.55
C VAL A 94 24.29 21.95 4.09
N PRO A 95 25.19 22.58 3.31
CA PRO A 95 25.80 23.87 3.68
C PRO A 95 24.76 24.94 4.02
N LYS A 96 25.03 25.76 5.04
CA LYS A 96 24.06 26.75 5.56
C LYS A 96 23.62 27.79 4.53
N ASP A 97 24.52 28.17 3.62
CA ASP A 97 24.26 29.09 2.51
C ASP A 97 23.29 28.51 1.46
N ARG A 98 23.11 27.19 1.43
CA ARG A 98 22.22 26.47 0.49
C ARG A 98 21.01 25.86 1.17
N LEU A 99 20.79 26.13 2.46
CA LEU A 99 19.68 25.58 3.22
C LEU A 99 18.81 26.70 3.81
N LEU A 100 17.54 26.70 3.43
CA LEU A 100 16.52 27.50 4.10
C LEU A 100 15.66 26.58 5.00
N ILE A 101 15.62 26.89 6.30
CA ILE A 101 14.63 26.33 7.22
C ILE A 101 13.45 27.30 7.22
N TRP A 102 12.33 26.89 6.63
CA TRP A 102 11.17 27.76 6.43
C TRP A 102 9.91 27.13 7.00
N ASN A 103 9.14 27.91 7.76
CA ASN A 103 7.79 27.55 8.16
C ASN A 103 6.80 28.25 7.23
N VAL A 104 5.85 27.50 6.66
CA VAL A 104 4.83 28.04 5.75
C VAL A 104 4.03 29.19 6.38
N LYS A 105 3.92 29.22 7.71
CA LYS A 105 3.27 30.31 8.47
C LYS A 105 4.01 31.64 8.40
N ASP A 106 5.30 31.63 8.07
CA ASP A 106 6.13 32.84 7.95
C ASP A 106 5.89 33.57 6.62
N GLY A 107 5.01 33.05 5.75
CA GLY A 107 4.67 33.68 4.48
C GLY A 107 5.76 33.57 3.42
N TRP A 108 5.66 34.41 2.39
CA TRP A 108 6.56 34.40 1.23
C TRP A 108 7.96 34.96 1.50
N GLU A 109 8.09 35.86 2.48
CA GLU A 109 9.28 36.70 2.64
C GLU A 109 10.59 35.90 2.83
N PRO A 110 10.68 34.90 3.73
CA PRO A 110 11.92 34.15 3.91
C PRO A 110 12.33 33.36 2.66
N LEU A 111 11.34 32.80 1.95
CA LEU A 111 11.56 32.00 0.75
C LEU A 111 12.01 32.87 -0.42
N CYS A 112 11.31 33.96 -0.69
CA CYS A 112 11.62 34.90 -1.77
C CYS A 112 13.01 35.54 -1.57
N LYS A 113 13.35 35.94 -0.33
CA LYS A 113 14.68 36.47 0.00
C LYS A 113 15.79 35.45 -0.25
N PHE A 114 15.59 34.19 0.16
CA PHE A 114 16.56 33.12 -0.06
C PHE A 114 16.76 32.81 -1.55
N LEU A 115 15.71 32.90 -2.35
CA LEU A 115 15.73 32.65 -3.80
C LEU A 115 16.08 33.90 -4.64
N ASN A 116 16.28 35.06 -4.01
CA ASN A 116 16.45 36.36 -4.66
C ASN A 116 15.35 36.66 -5.70
N LYS A 117 14.08 36.53 -5.26
CA LYS A 117 12.87 36.79 -6.06
C LYS A 117 11.98 37.83 -5.37
N ASP A 118 11.15 38.50 -6.16
CA ASP A 118 10.15 39.43 -5.64
C ASP A 118 9.06 38.70 -4.82
N ILE A 119 8.50 39.38 -3.83
CA ILE A 119 7.41 38.84 -3.00
C ILE A 119 6.08 38.97 -3.77
N PRO A 120 5.38 37.85 -4.05
CA PRO A 120 4.08 37.92 -4.69
C PRO A 120 3.03 38.63 -3.81
N LYS A 121 2.10 39.34 -4.44
CA LYS A 121 0.95 39.98 -3.75
C LYS A 121 -0.19 39.00 -3.41
N ILE A 122 0.01 37.70 -3.66
CA ILE A 122 -0.97 36.64 -3.38
C ILE A 122 -0.62 35.95 -2.05
N PRO A 123 -1.60 35.45 -1.30
CA PRO A 123 -1.33 34.62 -0.12
C PRO A 123 -0.61 33.32 -0.51
N ILE A 124 0.09 32.72 0.44
CA ILE A 124 0.68 31.38 0.26
C ILE A 124 -0.44 30.39 -0.11
N PRO A 125 -0.28 29.59 -1.18
CA PRO A 125 -1.30 28.62 -1.58
C PRO A 125 -1.53 27.58 -0.49
N HIS A 126 -2.80 27.41 -0.10
CA HIS A 126 -3.23 26.38 0.85
C HIS A 126 -4.23 25.43 0.19
N VAL A 127 -3.79 24.79 -0.89
CA VAL A 127 -4.62 23.90 -1.74
C VAL A 127 -4.74 22.49 -1.16
N ASN A 128 -3.74 22.01 -0.43
CA ASN A 128 -3.73 20.67 0.17
C ASN A 128 -4.37 20.67 1.57
N LYS A 129 -5.66 21.00 1.67
CA LYS A 129 -6.45 21.01 2.94
C LYS A 129 -6.80 19.62 3.49
N THR A 130 -6.36 18.59 2.78
CA THR A 130 -6.68 17.16 2.87
C THR A 130 -6.50 16.52 4.26
N GLY A 131 -5.84 17.20 5.21
CA GLY A 131 -5.64 16.69 6.57
C GLY A 131 -6.76 17.03 7.57
N SER A 132 -7.67 17.95 7.24
CA SER A 132 -8.72 18.44 8.16
C SER A 132 -10.13 18.46 7.54
N ASP A 133 -10.24 18.21 6.24
CA ASP A 133 -11.53 18.16 5.55
C ASP A 133 -11.99 16.71 5.44
N ASP A 134 -12.99 16.35 6.26
CA ASP A 134 -13.63 15.04 6.20
C ASP A 134 -14.24 14.78 4.81
N THR A 135 -14.43 15.81 3.99
CA THR A 135 -14.96 15.72 2.62
C THR A 135 -14.04 14.94 1.69
N PHE A 136 -12.71 15.14 1.75
CA PHE A 136 -11.78 14.34 0.94
C PHE A 136 -11.82 12.88 1.37
N MET A 137 -11.81 12.64 2.67
CA MET A 137 -11.93 11.28 3.20
C MET A 137 -13.29 10.69 2.85
N ALA A 138 -14.38 11.45 2.93
CA ALA A 138 -15.73 11.02 2.57
C ALA A 138 -15.85 10.71 1.08
N GLU A 139 -15.32 11.52 0.18
CA GLU A 139 -15.30 11.26 -1.27
C GLU A 139 -14.44 10.02 -1.60
N PHE A 140 -13.26 9.91 -0.99
CA PHE A 140 -12.41 8.73 -1.09
C PHE A 140 -13.04 7.48 -0.43
N ILE A 141 -13.86 7.66 0.61
CA ILE A 141 -14.63 6.61 1.31
C ILE A 141 -15.89 6.21 0.53
N HIS A 142 -16.56 7.13 -0.14
CA HIS A 142 -17.69 6.80 -1.02
C HIS A 142 -17.19 5.99 -2.22
N GLY A 143 -16.03 6.37 -2.79
CA GLY A 143 -15.30 5.50 -3.72
C GLY A 143 -14.91 4.15 -3.10
N ARG A 144 -14.61 4.10 -1.79
CA ARG A 144 -14.33 2.87 -1.05
C ARG A 144 -15.55 1.96 -0.92
N ASP A 145 -16.77 2.48 -0.80
CA ASP A 145 -17.97 1.65 -0.66
C ASP A 145 -18.42 1.02 -1.97
N GLU A 146 -18.36 1.77 -3.08
CA GLU A 146 -18.53 1.21 -4.42
C GLU A 146 -17.45 0.15 -4.70
N PHE A 147 -16.19 0.48 -4.42
CA PHE A 147 -15.07 -0.44 -4.56
C PHE A 147 -15.21 -1.70 -3.70
N LYS A 148 -15.65 -1.58 -2.44
CA LYS A 148 -15.95 -2.72 -1.57
C LYS A 148 -17.07 -3.59 -2.14
N ARG A 149 -18.13 -2.98 -2.68
CA ARG A 149 -19.22 -3.71 -3.34
C ARG A 149 -18.72 -4.48 -4.56
N GLU A 150 -17.89 -3.86 -5.40
CA GLU A 150 -17.29 -4.50 -6.56
C GLU A 150 -16.40 -5.69 -6.16
N ILE A 151 -15.51 -5.50 -5.18
CA ILE A 151 -14.66 -6.58 -4.66
C ILE A 151 -15.51 -7.71 -4.09
N LYS A 152 -16.52 -7.40 -3.27
CA LYS A 152 -17.42 -8.39 -2.68
C LYS A 152 -18.15 -9.17 -3.76
N SER A 153 -18.70 -8.48 -4.76
CA SER A 153 -19.40 -9.11 -5.89
C SER A 153 -18.49 -10.03 -6.69
N ALA A 154 -17.28 -9.56 -7.06
CA ALA A 154 -16.30 -10.36 -7.80
C ALA A 154 -15.88 -11.60 -7.00
N MET A 155 -15.61 -11.44 -5.71
CA MET A 155 -15.22 -12.54 -4.83
C MET A 155 -16.34 -13.57 -4.69
N THR A 156 -17.59 -13.14 -4.46
CA THR A 156 -18.74 -14.05 -4.39
C THR A 156 -18.94 -14.82 -5.69
N LYS A 157 -18.83 -14.14 -6.85
CA LYS A 157 -18.94 -14.79 -8.17
C LYS A 157 -17.83 -15.82 -8.38
N ASN A 158 -16.58 -15.44 -8.14
CA ASN A 158 -15.42 -16.31 -8.34
C ASN A 158 -15.42 -17.51 -7.37
N LEU A 159 -15.88 -17.29 -6.13
CA LEU A 159 -16.09 -18.37 -5.16
C LEU A 159 -17.16 -19.34 -5.67
N GLY A 160 -18.29 -18.85 -6.21
CA GLY A 160 -19.32 -19.69 -6.81
C GLY A 160 -18.84 -20.51 -8.01
N ILE A 161 -18.01 -19.91 -8.88
CA ILE A 161 -17.38 -20.63 -10.00
C ILE A 161 -16.42 -21.70 -9.49
N PHE A 162 -15.61 -21.36 -8.49
CA PHE A 162 -14.65 -22.29 -7.89
C PHE A 162 -15.35 -23.47 -7.22
N THR A 163 -16.39 -23.23 -6.41
CA THR A 163 -17.15 -24.30 -5.76
C THR A 163 -17.82 -25.20 -6.78
N ALA A 164 -18.42 -24.64 -7.83
CA ALA A 164 -18.99 -25.44 -8.93
C ALA A 164 -17.95 -26.32 -9.62
N LYS A 165 -16.75 -25.79 -9.90
CA LYS A 165 -15.65 -26.58 -10.49
C LYS A 165 -15.18 -27.71 -9.57
N VAL A 166 -15.04 -27.44 -8.27
CA VAL A 166 -14.65 -28.46 -7.28
C VAL A 166 -15.70 -29.56 -7.20
N LEU A 167 -16.99 -29.21 -7.16
CA LEU A 167 -18.07 -30.18 -7.15
C LEU A 167 -18.06 -31.04 -8.41
N LEU A 168 -18.01 -30.43 -9.61
CA LEU A 168 -17.93 -31.16 -10.87
C LEU A 168 -16.72 -32.11 -10.91
N PHE A 169 -15.54 -31.65 -10.52
CA PHE A 169 -14.33 -32.48 -10.46
C PHE A 169 -14.49 -33.64 -9.48
N SER A 170 -15.02 -33.38 -8.27
CA SER A 170 -15.26 -34.42 -7.26
C SER A 170 -16.25 -35.48 -7.74
N THR A 171 -17.31 -35.08 -8.45
CA THR A 171 -18.29 -36.01 -9.01
C THR A 171 -17.69 -36.86 -10.13
N ALA A 172 -16.86 -36.27 -11.00
CA ALA A 172 -16.18 -36.99 -12.07
C ALA A 172 -15.20 -38.03 -11.51
N VAL A 173 -14.40 -37.65 -10.49
CA VAL A 173 -13.50 -38.56 -9.81
C VAL A 173 -14.28 -39.68 -9.11
N GLY A 174 -15.35 -39.35 -8.40
CA GLY A 174 -16.22 -40.34 -7.74
C GLY A 174 -16.85 -41.33 -8.72
N ALA A 175 -17.38 -40.84 -9.84
CA ALA A 175 -17.96 -41.67 -10.90
C ALA A 175 -16.90 -42.58 -11.54
N THR A 176 -15.68 -42.07 -11.76
CA THR A 176 -14.57 -42.86 -12.30
C THR A 176 -14.16 -43.97 -11.34
N ILE A 177 -14.01 -43.67 -10.05
CA ILE A 177 -13.68 -44.67 -9.02
C ILE A 177 -14.78 -45.74 -8.95
N TRP A 178 -16.05 -45.32 -8.96
CA TRP A 178 -17.19 -46.24 -8.96
C TRP A 178 -17.17 -47.15 -10.19
N TYR A 179 -17.01 -46.59 -11.39
CA TYR A 179 -16.93 -47.33 -12.65
C TYR A 179 -15.79 -48.37 -12.65
N CYS A 180 -14.59 -47.96 -12.25
CA CYS A 180 -13.43 -48.87 -12.16
C CYS A 180 -13.68 -50.03 -11.20
N LYS A 181 -14.36 -49.78 -10.07
CA LYS A 181 -14.70 -50.82 -9.08
C LYS A 181 -15.76 -51.80 -9.60
N SER A 182 -16.76 -51.32 -10.33
CA SER A 182 -17.81 -52.14 -10.92
C SER A 182 -17.31 -53.05 -12.06
N TYR A 183 -16.24 -52.67 -12.75
CA TYR A 183 -15.65 -53.47 -13.84
C TYR A 183 -14.69 -54.57 -13.34
N GLN A 184 -14.29 -54.53 -12.06
CA GLN A 184 -13.43 -55.54 -11.43
C GLN A 184 -14.19 -56.67 -10.73
N GLN A 185 -15.54 -56.62 -10.74
CA GLN A 185 -16.43 -57.70 -10.27
C GLN A 185 -16.96 -58.47 -11.48
#